data_AF-A0A380BQ33-F1
#
_entry.id   AF-A0A380BQ33-F1
#
_cell.length_a   1.000
_cell.length_b   1.000
_cell.length_c   1.000
_cell.angle_alpha   90.00
_cell.angle_beta   90.00
_cell.angle_gamma   90.00
#
_symmetry.space_group_name_H-M   'P 1'
#
loop_
_entity.id
_entity.type
_entity.pdbx_description
1 polymer ?
#
loop_
_entity_poly.entity_id
_entity_poly.type
_entity_poly.pdbx_seq_one_letter_code
_entity_poly.pdbx_strand_id
1 'polypeptide(L)'
;MKLNTLFVVAVIGGSTLFASCSNKTAEQNQLKYTHTSLVDGDAYRFFQTVGEKIPYELAYAEYAASVSSDAKVKSLAAKIKEVYGSLIPHLDSVATEVHVDFPIRGAQAFQAPAQQTAATDSTAVTSKVASYSDAAFLKHAEHEQALIKEQFDRVSRNTNVKLQKFAADHAEALEEVYHAAGVKHDEHAHH
;
A
#
# COMPACT_ATOMS: atom_id res chain seq x y z
N MET A 1 8.45 49.63 58.66
CA MET A 1 7.47 49.45 57.57
C MET A 1 7.69 48.06 56.98
N LYS A 2 6.64 47.23 56.98
CA LYS A 2 6.57 45.83 56.50
C LYS A 2 5.76 45.79 55.19
N LEU A 3 5.85 44.65 54.48
CA LEU A 3 5.12 44.17 53.28
C LEU A 3 5.62 44.73 51.93
N ASN A 4 5.76 43.96 50.84
CA ASN A 4 5.66 42.52 50.61
C ASN A 4 6.34 42.19 49.28
N THR A 5 7.20 41.16 49.30
CA THR A 5 7.55 40.30 48.16
C THR A 5 6.29 39.69 47.55
N LEU A 6 5.88 40.16 46.37
CA LEU A 6 4.92 39.51 45.47
C LEU A 6 4.72 40.44 44.27
N PHE A 7 5.40 40.22 43.14
CA PHE A 7 4.93 40.61 41.78
C PHE A 7 5.94 40.28 40.66
N VAL A 8 6.73 39.21 40.78
CA VAL A 8 7.53 38.69 39.65
C VAL A 8 7.39 37.17 39.56
N VAL A 9 6.16 36.68 39.58
CA VAL A 9 5.80 35.32 39.15
C VAL A 9 4.49 35.40 38.38
N ALA A 10 4.51 36.02 37.20
CA ALA A 10 3.33 36.10 36.35
C ALA A 10 3.64 36.16 34.84
N VAL A 11 4.79 35.64 34.40
CA VAL A 11 5.13 35.60 32.95
C VAL A 11 5.51 34.20 32.45
N ILE A 12 5.68 33.19 33.32
CA ILE A 12 6.07 31.83 32.87
C ILE A 12 4.87 30.87 32.70
N GLY A 13 3.67 31.25 33.16
CA GLY A 13 2.51 30.33 33.19
C GLY A 13 1.50 30.44 32.04
N GLY A 14 1.61 31.42 31.14
CA GLY A 14 0.55 31.72 30.16
C GLY A 14 0.73 31.11 28.77
N SER A 15 1.95 30.72 28.39
CA SER A 15 2.29 30.42 26.99
C SER A 15 2.31 28.92 26.66
N THR A 16 2.24 28.04 27.66
CA THR A 16 2.35 26.58 27.45
C THR A 16 1.00 25.87 27.42
N LEU A 17 -0.09 26.52 27.81
CA LEU A 17 -1.43 25.89 27.83
C LEU A 17 -2.12 25.80 26.47
N PHE A 18 -1.57 26.44 25.42
CA PHE A 18 -2.10 26.35 24.06
C PHE A 18 -1.26 25.51 23.09
N ALA A 19 -0.14 24.93 23.56
CA ALA A 19 0.67 24.01 22.74
C ALA A 19 0.00 22.63 22.55
N SER A 20 -1.05 22.32 23.31
CA SER A 20 -1.82 21.08 23.23
C SER A 20 -2.62 20.94 21.94
N CYS A 21 -3.01 22.06 21.32
CA CYS A 21 -3.79 22.07 20.06
C CYS A 21 -2.90 22.53 18.90
N SER A 22 -1.76 21.88 18.69
CA SER A 22 -1.13 21.99 17.38
C SER A 22 -2.02 21.23 16.40
N ASN A 23 -2.76 21.95 15.55
CA ASN A 23 -3.65 21.35 14.53
C ASN A 23 -2.94 20.26 13.72
N LYS A 24 -1.63 20.42 13.45
CA LYS A 24 -0.80 19.40 12.80
C LYS A 24 -0.64 18.12 13.62
N THR A 25 -0.43 18.22 14.93
CA THR A 25 -0.33 17.06 15.83
C THR A 25 -1.70 16.42 16.03
N ALA A 26 -2.78 17.20 16.02
CA ALA A 26 -4.15 16.69 16.04
C ALA A 26 -4.50 15.94 14.74
N GLU A 27 -4.18 16.49 13.56
CA GLU A 27 -4.34 15.82 12.25
C GLU A 27 -3.56 14.49 12.20
N GLN A 28 -2.27 14.50 12.54
CA GLN A 28 -1.45 13.28 12.54
C GLN A 28 -1.93 12.21 13.52
N ASN A 29 -2.51 12.63 14.65
CA ASN A 29 -3.07 11.71 15.63
C ASN A 29 -4.48 11.21 15.25
N GLN A 30 -5.16 11.80 14.25
CA GLN A 30 -6.47 11.32 13.82
C GLN A 30 -6.40 9.90 13.26
N LEU A 31 -5.40 9.60 12.41
CA LEU A 31 -5.21 8.23 11.94
C LEU A 31 -5.04 7.25 13.12
N LYS A 32 -4.20 7.62 14.09
CA LYS A 32 -3.87 6.78 15.25
C LYS A 32 -5.06 6.50 16.18
N TYR A 33 -5.96 7.47 16.38
CA TYR A 33 -7.02 7.36 17.40
C TYR A 33 -8.43 7.23 16.83
N THR A 34 -8.69 7.70 15.62
CA THR A 34 -10.05 7.70 15.04
C THR A 34 -10.18 6.84 13.79
N HIS A 35 -9.06 6.40 13.18
CA HIS A 35 -9.06 5.62 11.93
C HIS A 35 -9.96 6.24 10.84
N THR A 36 -10.11 7.56 10.87
CA THR A 36 -11.01 8.30 9.97
C THR A 36 -10.26 8.66 8.71
N SER A 37 -10.69 8.13 7.57
CA SER A 37 -10.06 8.39 6.28
C SER A 37 -10.57 9.67 5.62
N LEU A 38 -9.67 10.39 4.93
CA LEU A 38 -9.98 11.60 4.15
C LEU A 38 -10.29 11.31 2.68
N VAL A 39 -10.57 10.05 2.35
CA VAL A 39 -10.80 9.57 0.99
C VAL A 39 -12.26 9.19 0.76
N ASP A 40 -12.70 9.30 -0.50
CA ASP A 40 -13.98 8.72 -0.92
C ASP A 40 -13.91 7.19 -1.02
N GLY A 41 -15.05 6.55 -1.32
CA GLY A 41 -15.15 5.09 -1.37
C GLY A 41 -14.25 4.44 -2.43
N ASP A 42 -14.06 5.09 -3.57
CA ASP A 42 -13.21 4.57 -4.65
C ASP A 42 -11.73 4.64 -4.26
N ALA A 43 -11.32 5.75 -3.65
CA ALA A 43 -9.98 5.92 -3.13
C ALA A 43 -9.68 5.00 -1.93
N TYR A 44 -10.65 4.77 -1.04
CA TYR A 44 -10.50 3.77 0.02
C TYR A 44 -10.35 2.36 -0.56
N ARG A 45 -11.17 2.00 -1.55
CA ARG A 45 -11.08 0.71 -2.25
C ARG A 45 -9.74 0.53 -2.96
N PHE A 46 -9.20 1.59 -3.54
CA PHE A 46 -7.85 1.58 -4.11
C PHE A 46 -6.82 1.16 -3.07
N PHE A 47 -6.78 1.81 -1.90
CA PHE A 47 -5.81 1.44 -0.86
C PHE A 47 -6.00 0.02 -0.34
N GLN A 48 -7.24 -0.43 -0.16
CA GLN A 48 -7.51 -1.82 0.24
C GLN A 48 -6.97 -2.81 -0.79
N THR A 49 -7.31 -2.60 -2.06
CA THR A 49 -6.98 -3.54 -3.14
C THR A 49 -5.48 -3.50 -3.45
N VAL A 50 -4.93 -2.31 -3.67
CA VAL A 50 -3.52 -2.11 -4.06
C VAL A 50 -2.60 -2.39 -2.87
N GLY A 51 -3.01 -2.01 -1.65
CA GLY A 51 -2.22 -2.25 -0.45
C GLY A 51 -2.20 -3.70 0.04
N GLU A 52 -3.19 -4.51 -0.35
CA GLU A 52 -3.11 -5.97 -0.20
C GLU A 52 -2.24 -6.61 -1.29
N LYS A 53 -2.48 -6.23 -2.55
CA LYS A 53 -1.87 -6.92 -3.70
C LYS A 53 -0.39 -6.60 -3.89
N ILE A 54 0.02 -5.34 -3.82
CA ILE A 54 1.41 -4.95 -4.13
C ILE A 54 2.43 -5.66 -3.22
N PRO A 55 2.27 -5.69 -1.88
CA PRO A 55 3.22 -6.40 -1.01
C PRO A 55 3.21 -7.91 -1.25
N TYR A 56 2.04 -8.50 -1.54
CA TYR A 56 1.93 -9.92 -1.88
C TYR A 56 2.66 -10.25 -3.18
N GLU A 57 2.39 -9.49 -4.25
CA GLU A 57 2.98 -9.69 -5.57
C GLU A 57 4.49 -9.47 -5.55
N LEU A 58 4.99 -8.50 -4.76
CA LEU A 58 6.41 -8.32 -4.54
C LEU A 58 7.04 -9.59 -3.94
N ALA A 59 6.48 -10.11 -2.85
CA ALA A 59 6.99 -11.31 -2.20
C ALA A 59 6.88 -12.55 -3.10
N TYR A 60 5.80 -12.68 -3.87
CA TYR A 60 5.62 -13.80 -4.80
C TYR A 60 6.61 -13.73 -5.97
N ALA A 61 6.86 -12.54 -6.51
CA ALA A 61 7.89 -12.31 -7.53
C ALA A 61 9.29 -12.65 -7.01
N GLU A 62 9.63 -12.26 -5.77
CA GLU A 62 10.91 -12.63 -5.17
C GLU A 62 11.07 -14.15 -5.04
N TYR A 63 10.00 -14.84 -4.62
CA TYR A 63 9.99 -16.29 -4.58
C TYR A 63 10.14 -16.91 -5.97
N ALA A 64 9.37 -16.46 -6.95
CA ALA A 64 9.42 -16.94 -8.34
C ALA A 64 10.83 -16.78 -8.94
N ALA A 65 11.48 -15.63 -8.72
CA ALA A 65 12.85 -15.39 -9.16
C ALA A 65 13.87 -16.36 -8.53
N SER A 66 13.63 -16.80 -7.29
CA SER A 66 14.50 -17.72 -6.55
C SER A 66 14.39 -19.18 -7.00
N VAL A 67 13.20 -19.61 -7.46
CA VAL A 67 12.94 -21.02 -7.80
C VAL A 67 12.88 -21.28 -9.31
N SER A 68 12.56 -20.27 -10.12
CA SER A 68 12.43 -20.43 -11.56
C SER A 68 13.78 -20.46 -12.26
N SER A 69 13.83 -21.17 -13.38
CA SER A 69 14.94 -21.09 -14.36
C SER A 69 14.53 -20.37 -15.65
N ASP A 70 13.24 -20.07 -15.81
CA ASP A 70 12.69 -19.44 -17.00
C ASP A 70 13.07 -17.94 -17.06
N ALA A 71 13.58 -17.52 -18.22
CA ALA A 71 14.05 -16.15 -18.42
C ALA A 71 12.90 -15.13 -18.39
N LYS A 72 11.72 -15.48 -18.90
CA LYS A 72 10.53 -14.63 -18.88
C LYS A 72 10.05 -14.42 -17.45
N VAL A 73 10.00 -15.49 -16.65
CA VAL A 73 9.63 -15.40 -15.22
C VAL A 73 10.61 -14.52 -14.46
N LYS A 74 11.93 -14.72 -14.64
CA LYS A 74 12.94 -13.88 -13.98
C LYS A 74 12.87 -12.42 -14.39
N SER A 75 12.63 -12.14 -15.67
CA SER A 75 12.49 -10.77 -16.18
C SER A 75 11.26 -10.08 -15.58
N LEU A 76 10.11 -10.75 -15.56
CA LEU A 76 8.89 -10.21 -14.94
C LEU A 76 9.09 -9.98 -13.45
N ALA A 77 9.63 -10.97 -12.74
CA ALA A 77 9.88 -10.87 -11.31
C ALA A 77 10.85 -9.73 -10.94
N ALA A 78 11.90 -9.54 -11.73
CA ALA A 78 12.83 -8.42 -11.57
C ALA A 78 12.13 -7.06 -11.74
N LYS A 79 11.26 -6.94 -12.76
CA LYS A 79 10.50 -5.72 -13.03
C LYS A 79 9.48 -5.42 -11.92
N ILE A 80 8.75 -6.44 -11.45
CA ILE A 80 7.85 -6.31 -10.28
C ILE A 80 8.66 -5.86 -9.05
N LYS A 81 9.80 -6.48 -8.77
CA LYS A 81 10.64 -6.13 -7.62
C LYS A 81 11.13 -4.67 -7.68
N GLU A 82 11.62 -4.25 -8.84
CA GLU A 82 12.08 -2.88 -9.07
C GLU A 82 10.95 -1.87 -8.81
N VAL A 83 9.82 -2.03 -9.51
CA VAL A 83 8.74 -1.05 -9.48
C VAL A 83 8.03 -1.08 -8.12
N TYR A 84 7.65 -2.26 -7.62
CA TYR A 84 6.88 -2.36 -6.38
C TYR A 84 7.72 -2.08 -5.14
N GLY A 85 9.01 -2.44 -5.16
CA GLY A 85 9.93 -2.07 -4.09
C GLY A 85 10.05 -0.54 -3.92
N SER A 86 9.99 0.21 -5.03
CA SER A 86 9.97 1.69 -4.99
C SER A 86 8.58 2.28 -4.69
N LEU A 87 7.51 1.60 -5.09
CA LEU A 87 6.13 2.08 -4.98
C LEU A 87 5.56 1.95 -3.56
N ILE A 88 5.92 0.89 -2.82
CA ILE A 88 5.41 0.65 -1.46
C ILE A 88 5.66 1.85 -0.52
N PRO A 89 6.87 2.43 -0.42
CA PRO A 89 7.10 3.62 0.39
C PRO A 89 6.25 4.83 -0.02
N HIS A 90 6.02 5.02 -1.32
CA HIS A 90 5.18 6.13 -1.78
C HIS A 90 3.70 5.87 -1.49
N LEU A 91 3.25 4.61 -1.58
CA LEU A 91 1.90 4.21 -1.22
C LEU A 91 1.63 4.42 0.28
N ASP A 92 2.61 4.10 1.13
CA ASP A 92 2.56 4.38 2.58
C ASP A 92 2.49 5.90 2.86
N SER A 93 3.30 6.69 2.17
CA SER A 93 3.30 8.15 2.29
C SER A 93 1.94 8.75 1.91
N VAL A 94 1.40 8.38 0.74
CA VAL A 94 0.10 8.93 0.29
C VAL A 94 -1.06 8.42 1.14
N ALA A 95 -1.01 7.17 1.63
CA ALA A 95 -2.00 6.62 2.56
C ALA A 95 -2.00 7.40 3.88
N THR A 96 -0.83 7.65 4.45
CA THR A 96 -0.66 8.45 5.67
C THR A 96 -1.23 9.85 5.50
N GLU A 97 -0.96 10.50 4.36
CA GLU A 97 -1.47 11.84 4.06
C GLU A 97 -2.99 11.94 3.93
N VAL A 98 -3.66 10.84 3.60
CA VAL A 98 -5.11 10.78 3.44
C VAL A 98 -5.79 9.95 4.55
N HIS A 99 -5.05 9.68 5.63
CA HIS A 99 -5.48 8.98 6.82
C HIS A 99 -6.05 7.59 6.53
N VAL A 100 -5.38 6.83 5.67
CA VAL A 100 -5.66 5.41 5.45
C VAL A 100 -4.55 4.60 6.11
N ASP A 101 -4.93 3.60 6.92
CA ASP A 101 -3.96 2.71 7.55
C ASP A 101 -3.24 1.88 6.48
N PHE A 102 -1.91 1.96 6.45
CA PHE A 102 -1.07 1.19 5.55
C PHE A 102 0.14 0.61 6.32
N PRO A 103 0.61 -0.62 5.99
CA PRO A 103 -0.06 -1.62 5.16
C PRO A 103 -1.37 -2.10 5.78
N ILE A 104 -2.28 -2.63 4.95
CA ILE A 104 -3.61 -3.09 5.39
C ILE A 104 -3.46 -4.20 6.43
N ARG A 105 -3.97 -3.99 7.63
CA ARG A 105 -3.94 -4.99 8.70
C ARG A 105 -4.76 -6.21 8.30
N GLY A 106 -4.15 -7.39 8.41
CA GLY A 106 -4.81 -8.66 8.08
C GLY A 106 -4.83 -9.00 6.59
N ALA A 107 -4.19 -8.20 5.73
CA ALA A 107 -3.94 -8.58 4.34
C ALA A 107 -3.17 -9.91 4.29
N GLN A 108 -3.53 -10.77 3.34
CA GLN A 108 -2.89 -12.06 3.18
C GLN A 108 -1.43 -11.86 2.77
N ALA A 109 -0.49 -12.32 3.61
CA ALA A 109 0.91 -12.38 3.24
C ALA A 109 1.17 -13.58 2.32
N PHE A 110 2.04 -13.41 1.32
CA PHE A 110 2.54 -14.54 0.55
C PHE A 110 3.28 -15.52 1.47
N GLN A 111 2.97 -16.81 1.33
CA GLN A 111 3.67 -17.89 2.02
C GLN A 111 4.23 -18.84 0.97
N ALA A 112 5.55 -19.02 0.97
CA ALA A 112 6.16 -19.98 0.06
C ALA A 112 5.66 -21.40 0.39
N PRO A 113 5.48 -22.28 -0.62
CA PRO A 113 5.01 -23.65 -0.41
C PRO A 113 5.79 -24.47 0.64
N ALA A 114 7.06 -24.15 0.88
CA ALA A 114 7.89 -24.82 1.89
C ALA A 114 7.75 -24.24 3.32
N GLN A 115 7.16 -23.05 3.49
CA GLN A 115 6.96 -22.37 4.79
C GLN A 115 5.58 -22.65 5.40
N GLN A 116 4.69 -23.37 4.71
CA GLN A 116 3.42 -23.87 5.25
C GLN A 116 3.58 -25.23 5.95
N THR A 117 4.50 -25.30 6.91
CA THR A 117 4.55 -26.42 7.86
C THR A 117 3.67 -26.13 9.07
N ALA A 118 2.53 -26.82 9.12
CA ALA A 118 1.68 -27.06 10.30
C ALA A 118 1.32 -25.86 11.20
N ALA A 119 0.21 -25.20 10.91
CA ALA A 119 -0.57 -24.56 11.96
C ALA A 119 -1.21 -25.65 12.83
N THR A 120 -0.60 -25.93 13.98
CA THR A 120 -1.10 -26.87 15.00
C THR A 120 -2.17 -26.19 15.88
N ASP A 121 -3.22 -25.66 15.27
CA ASP A 121 -4.46 -25.32 15.99
C ASP A 121 -5.68 -25.55 15.08
N SER A 122 -6.77 -25.96 15.69
CA SER A 122 -7.88 -26.71 15.08
C SER A 122 -8.83 -25.84 14.23
N THR A 123 -8.32 -25.16 13.22
CA THR A 123 -9.12 -24.54 12.14
C THR A 123 -8.43 -24.57 10.78
N ALA A 124 -7.31 -25.29 10.64
CA ALA A 124 -6.59 -25.40 9.37
C ALA A 124 -7.44 -26.12 8.30
N VAL A 125 -8.20 -25.34 7.54
CA VAL A 125 -8.68 -25.72 6.22
C VAL A 125 -7.41 -26.08 5.43
N THR A 126 -7.23 -27.37 5.18
CA THR A 126 -6.22 -27.93 4.30
C THR A 126 -6.52 -27.50 2.87
N SER A 127 -6.29 -26.22 2.59
CA SER A 127 -6.17 -25.71 1.23
C SER A 127 -4.88 -26.32 0.68
N LYS A 128 -5.03 -27.40 -0.08
CA LYS A 128 -3.95 -28.02 -0.86
C LYS A 128 -3.35 -26.92 -1.73
N VAL A 129 -2.25 -26.33 -1.27
CA VAL A 129 -1.55 -25.25 -1.97
C VAL A 129 -1.11 -25.82 -3.31
N ALA A 130 -1.50 -25.17 -4.40
CA ALA A 130 -1.01 -25.53 -5.71
C ALA A 130 0.52 -25.38 -5.68
N SER A 131 1.24 -26.46 -6.02
CA SER A 131 2.68 -26.40 -6.19
C SER A 131 3.04 -25.30 -7.18
N TYR A 132 4.10 -24.53 -6.87
CA TYR A 132 4.60 -23.50 -7.77
C TYR A 132 4.84 -24.06 -9.18
N SER A 133 4.47 -23.28 -10.19
CA SER A 133 4.92 -23.48 -11.56
C SER A 133 5.05 -22.13 -12.26
N ASP A 134 6.01 -22.03 -13.19
CA ASP A 134 6.23 -20.83 -13.99
C ASP A 134 4.95 -20.38 -14.71
N ALA A 135 4.19 -21.33 -15.28
CA ALA A 135 2.93 -21.03 -15.96
C ALA A 135 1.84 -20.50 -15.01
N ALA A 136 1.74 -21.05 -13.79
CA ALA A 136 0.80 -20.55 -12.79
C ALA A 136 1.18 -19.16 -12.30
N PHE A 137 2.47 -18.90 -12.08
CA PHE A 137 2.98 -17.57 -11.72
C PHE A 137 2.65 -16.54 -12.81
N LEU A 138 2.95 -16.84 -14.07
CA LEU A 138 2.68 -15.90 -15.18
C LEU A 138 1.19 -15.59 -15.31
N LYS A 139 0.32 -16.60 -15.22
CA LYS A 139 -1.13 -16.41 -15.29
C LYS A 139 -1.68 -15.62 -14.09
N HIS A 140 -1.15 -15.90 -12.90
CA HIS A 140 -1.48 -15.16 -11.68
C HIS A 140 -1.07 -13.70 -11.82
N ALA A 141 0.17 -13.43 -12.22
CA ALA A 141 0.68 -12.08 -12.42
C ALA A 141 -0.16 -11.34 -13.48
N GLU A 142 -0.47 -11.92 -14.63
CA GLU A 142 -1.35 -11.30 -15.63
C GLU A 142 -2.69 -10.85 -15.03
N HIS A 143 -3.34 -11.72 -14.25
CA HIS A 143 -4.61 -11.42 -13.60
C HIS A 143 -4.49 -10.30 -12.57
N GLU A 144 -3.54 -10.42 -11.65
CA GLU A 144 -3.37 -9.46 -10.56
C GLU A 144 -2.91 -8.09 -11.05
N GLN A 145 -2.03 -8.06 -12.06
CA GLN A 145 -1.61 -6.82 -12.70
C GLN A 145 -2.79 -6.11 -13.39
N ALA A 146 -3.72 -6.84 -13.99
CA ALA A 146 -4.93 -6.25 -14.56
C ALA A 146 -5.83 -5.62 -13.47
N LEU A 147 -5.97 -6.27 -12.31
CA LEU A 147 -6.73 -5.71 -11.18
C LEU A 147 -6.06 -4.46 -10.61
N ILE A 148 -4.74 -4.46 -10.48
CA ILE A 148 -3.98 -3.30 -10.00
C ILE A 148 -4.12 -2.15 -11.02
N LYS A 149 -3.98 -2.43 -12.31
CA LYS A 149 -4.19 -1.44 -13.38
C LYS A 149 -5.57 -0.81 -13.29
N GLU A 150 -6.62 -1.60 -13.12
CA GLU A 150 -7.99 -1.08 -12.98
C GLU A 150 -8.10 -0.08 -11.80
N GLN A 151 -7.46 -0.38 -10.67
CA GLN A 151 -7.48 0.52 -9.52
C GLN A 151 -6.74 1.84 -9.80
N PHE A 152 -5.56 1.77 -10.44
CA PHE A 152 -4.82 2.97 -10.88
C PHE A 152 -5.61 3.80 -11.90
N ASP A 153 -6.26 3.15 -12.85
CA ASP A 153 -7.13 3.82 -13.83
C ASP A 153 -8.32 4.51 -13.14
N ARG A 154 -8.91 3.89 -12.11
CA ARG A 154 -9.99 4.52 -11.32
C ARG A 154 -9.49 5.73 -10.53
N VAL A 155 -8.36 5.61 -9.83
CA VAL A 155 -7.87 6.74 -9.02
C VAL A 155 -7.34 7.91 -9.84
N SER A 156 -6.91 7.67 -11.08
CA SER A 156 -6.56 8.76 -12.01
C SER A 156 -7.72 9.72 -12.30
N ARG A 157 -8.97 9.27 -12.11
CA ARG A 157 -10.20 10.06 -12.28
C ARG A 157 -10.92 10.38 -10.97
N ASN A 158 -10.30 10.08 -9.82
CA ASN A 158 -10.90 10.28 -8.51
C ASN A 158 -10.97 11.77 -8.14
N THR A 159 -11.82 12.17 -7.19
CA THR A 159 -11.89 13.57 -6.75
C THR A 159 -10.67 14.04 -5.95
N ASN A 160 -9.90 13.09 -5.39
CA ASN A 160 -8.70 13.36 -4.62
C ASN A 160 -7.50 13.62 -5.54
N VAL A 161 -7.11 14.90 -5.65
CA VAL A 161 -5.99 15.36 -6.49
C VAL A 161 -4.64 14.74 -6.12
N LYS A 162 -4.43 14.34 -4.86
CA LYS A 162 -3.19 13.67 -4.45
C LYS A 162 -3.10 12.28 -5.05
N LEU A 163 -4.23 11.56 -5.11
CA LEU A 163 -4.29 10.24 -5.72
C LEU A 163 -4.23 10.29 -7.25
N GLN A 164 -4.85 11.30 -7.86
CA GLN A 164 -4.66 11.54 -9.30
C GLN A 164 -3.18 11.75 -9.63
N LYS A 165 -2.51 12.62 -8.86
CA LYS A 165 -1.08 12.89 -9.02
C LYS A 165 -0.24 11.63 -8.77
N PHE A 166 -0.52 10.88 -7.71
CA PHE A 166 0.16 9.63 -7.41
C PHE A 166 0.04 8.62 -8.57
N ALA A 167 -1.15 8.47 -9.14
CA ALA A 167 -1.37 7.59 -10.28
C ALA A 167 -0.58 8.07 -11.52
N ALA A 168 -0.59 9.38 -11.79
CA ALA A 168 0.15 9.96 -12.92
C ALA A 168 1.67 9.83 -12.76
N ASP A 169 2.20 10.10 -11.57
CA ASP A 169 3.65 10.03 -11.28
C ASP A 169 4.20 8.59 -11.40
N HIS A 170 3.34 7.58 -11.30
CA HIS A 170 3.70 6.15 -11.34
C HIS A 170 3.23 5.42 -12.60
N ALA A 171 2.50 6.10 -13.51
CA ALA A 171 1.88 5.47 -14.67
C ALA A 171 2.91 4.78 -15.58
N GLU A 172 4.02 5.43 -15.90
CA GLU A 172 5.04 4.88 -16.80
C GLU A 172 5.69 3.61 -16.22
N ALA A 173 6.11 3.67 -14.95
CA ALA A 173 6.73 2.53 -14.27
C ALA A 173 5.77 1.34 -14.13
N LEU A 174 4.49 1.61 -13.87
CA LEU A 174 3.46 0.57 -13.78
C LEU A 174 3.14 -0.05 -15.14
N GLU A 175 3.12 0.75 -16.20
CA GLU A 175 2.86 0.27 -17.56
C GLU A 175 3.96 -0.71 -18.02
N GLU A 176 5.22 -0.50 -17.62
CA GLU A 176 6.28 -1.49 -17.86
C GLU A 176 5.97 -2.86 -17.22
N VAL A 177 5.43 -2.88 -16.00
CA VAL A 177 5.03 -4.11 -15.32
C VAL A 177 3.85 -4.76 -16.04
N TYR A 178 2.85 -3.97 -16.43
CA TYR A 178 1.65 -4.46 -17.12
C TYR A 178 2.00 -5.10 -18.46
N HIS A 179 2.84 -4.44 -19.26
CA HIS A 179 3.36 -4.99 -20.50
C HIS A 179 4.17 -6.28 -20.27
N ALA A 180 5.07 -6.30 -19.29
CA ALA A 180 5.86 -7.49 -18.97
C ALA A 180 4.99 -8.68 -18.52
N ALA A 181 3.90 -8.41 -17.80
CA ALA A 181 2.95 -9.41 -17.35
C ALA A 181 1.99 -9.89 -18.46
N GLY A 182 1.94 -9.19 -19.60
CA GLY A 182 1.04 -9.52 -20.70
C GLY A 182 -0.39 -9.01 -20.50
N VAL A 183 -0.59 -8.02 -19.63
CA VAL A 183 -1.89 -7.34 -19.47
C VAL A 183 -2.26 -6.70 -20.81
N LYS A 184 -3.45 -7.03 -21.32
CA LYS A 184 -3.94 -6.44 -22.57
C LYS A 184 -4.27 -4.98 -22.33
N HIS A 185 -3.78 -4.12 -23.22
CA HIS A 185 -4.20 -2.73 -23.27
C HIS A 185 -5.62 -2.71 -23.83
N ASP A 186 -6.60 -2.20 -23.07
CA ASP A 186 -7.94 -1.97 -23.58
C ASP A 186 -7.89 -0.75 -24.52
N GLU A 187 -7.68 -0.99 -25.81
CA GLU A 187 -7.70 0.03 -26.87
C GLU A 187 -9.08 0.72 -26.99
N HIS A 188 -10.07 0.36 -26.17
CA HIS A 188 -11.46 0.83 -26.24
C HIS A 188 -11.94 1.57 -24.98
N ALA A 189 -11.04 1.88 -24.04
CA ALA A 189 -11.38 2.66 -22.84
C ALA A 189 -11.46 4.19 -23.06
N HIS A 190 -11.82 4.62 -24.27
CA HIS A 190 -12.18 6.01 -24.56
C HIS A 190 -13.70 6.13 -24.69
N HIS A 191 -14.40 6.48 -23.61
CA HIS A 191 -15.66 7.22 -23.64
C HIS A 191 -15.89 7.94 -22.31
#